data_AF-A0A963YNP1-F1
#
_entry.id   AF-A0A963YNP1-F1
#
_cell.length_a   1.000
_cell.length_b   1.000
_cell.length_c   1.000
_cell.angle_alpha   90.00
_cell.angle_beta   90.00
_cell.angle_gamma   90.00
#
_symmetry.space_group_name_H-M   'P 1'
#
loop_
_entity.id
_entity.type
_entity.pdbx_description
1 polymer ?
#
loop_
_entity_poly.entity_id
_entity_poly.type
_entity_poly.pdbx_seq_one_letter_code
_entity_poly.pdbx_strand_id
1 'polypeptide(L)'
;MVQLSPKALRFAEFAAEEAADRHALAHDELRMWENWRANRDFEPHRPGPQHIPKDAAAMFLHAIDRVISLEIDGKRPISFIEDGNDLELLKAIKDSLALDLRLDKGAPFPPRR
;
A
#
# COMPACT_ATOMS: atom_id res chain seq x y z
N MET A 1 -9.13 10.53 -3.16
CA MET A 1 -8.24 10.11 -2.06
C MET A 1 -8.64 8.70 -1.66
N VAL A 2 -7.70 7.89 -1.17
CA VAL A 2 -7.95 6.50 -0.74
C VAL A 2 -7.92 6.47 0.79
N GLN A 3 -8.80 5.67 1.42
CA GLN A 3 -8.86 5.53 2.87
C GLN A 3 -8.28 4.18 3.28
N LEU A 4 -7.25 4.19 4.13
CA LEU A 4 -6.74 2.97 4.76
C LEU A 4 -6.95 3.02 6.27
N SER A 5 -7.22 1.87 6.87
CA SER A 5 -7.10 1.75 8.33
C SER A 5 -5.64 1.99 8.76
N PRO A 6 -5.38 2.45 9.99
CA PRO A 6 -4.01 2.62 10.49
C PRO A 6 -3.17 1.33 10.43
N LYS A 7 -3.80 0.16 10.55
CA LYS A 7 -3.13 -1.13 10.37
C LYS A 7 -2.78 -1.35 8.88
N ALA A 8 -3.72 -1.16 7.97
CA ALA A 8 -3.49 -1.34 6.54
C ALA A 8 -2.43 -0.37 5.99
N LEU A 9 -2.42 0.89 6.44
CA LEU A 9 -1.40 1.86 6.07
C LEU A 9 0.00 1.40 6.50
N ARG A 10 0.17 0.94 7.75
CA ARG A 10 1.46 0.43 8.23
C ARG A 10 1.97 -0.74 7.39
N PHE A 11 1.09 -1.66 7.01
CA PHE A 11 1.45 -2.79 6.13
C PHE A 11 1.84 -2.32 4.72
N ALA A 12 1.11 -1.37 4.14
CA ALA A 12 1.42 -0.80 2.83
C ALA A 12 2.77 -0.06 2.82
N GLU A 13 3.04 0.68 3.89
CA GLU A 13 4.29 1.41 4.08
C GLU A 13 5.48 0.47 4.27
N PHE A 14 5.30 -0.59 5.03
CA PHE A 14 6.31 -1.64 5.14
C PHE A 14 6.58 -2.30 3.77
N ALA A 15 5.54 -2.63 3.01
CA ALA A 15 5.72 -3.19 1.67
C ALA A 15 6.47 -2.25 0.73
N ALA A 16 6.24 -0.93 0.82
CA ALA A 16 7.00 0.07 0.08
C ALA A 16 8.46 0.17 0.53
N GLU A 17 8.72 0.09 1.84
CA GLU A 17 10.06 0.03 2.40
C GLU A 17 10.83 -1.20 1.90
N GLU A 18 10.23 -2.38 2.03
CA GLU A 18 10.85 -3.64 1.58
C GLU A 18 11.07 -3.66 0.07
N ALA A 19 10.12 -3.15 -0.73
CA ALA A 19 10.28 -3.01 -2.17
C ALA A 19 11.40 -2.02 -2.52
N ALA A 20 11.55 -0.92 -1.77
CA ALA A 20 12.63 0.04 -1.97
C ALA A 20 14.01 -0.56 -1.63
N ASP A 21 14.12 -1.24 -0.49
CA ASP A 21 15.35 -1.89 -0.01
C ASP A 21 15.84 -3.00 -0.96
N ARG A 22 14.90 -3.68 -1.63
CA ARG A 22 15.20 -4.67 -2.66
C ARG A 22 15.41 -4.07 -4.05
N HIS A 23 15.41 -2.75 -4.18
CA HIS A 23 15.49 -2.04 -5.47
C HIS A 23 14.42 -2.50 -6.47
N ALA A 24 13.24 -2.88 -5.97
CA ALA A 24 12.10 -3.37 -6.76
C ALA A 24 11.14 -2.27 -7.21
N LEU A 25 11.28 -1.05 -6.67
CA LEU A 25 10.55 0.14 -7.11
C LEU A 25 11.23 0.80 -8.32
N ALA A 26 10.44 1.37 -9.22
CA ALA A 26 10.96 2.24 -10.27
C ALA A 26 11.51 3.54 -9.67
N HIS A 27 12.37 4.26 -10.40
CA HIS A 27 13.00 5.48 -9.91
C HIS A 27 11.98 6.55 -9.48
N ASP A 28 10.89 6.72 -10.23
CA ASP A 28 9.83 7.68 -9.87
C ASP A 28 9.03 7.22 -8.64
N GLU A 29 8.79 5.92 -8.49
CA GLU A 29 8.11 5.33 -7.32
C GLU A 29 8.98 5.45 -6.06
N LEU A 30 10.29 5.27 -6.18
CA LEU A 30 11.24 5.48 -5.09
C LEU A 30 11.23 6.94 -4.64
N ARG A 31 11.27 7.90 -5.58
CA ARG A 31 11.16 9.33 -5.25
C ARG A 31 9.83 9.66 -4.58
N MET A 32 8.73 9.06 -5.06
CA MET A 32 7.41 9.22 -4.45
C MET A 32 7.37 8.64 -3.03
N TRP A 33 7.99 7.49 -2.81
CA TRP A 33 8.12 6.86 -1.49
C TRP A 33 8.91 7.72 -0.51
N GLU A 34 10.07 8.22 -0.93
CA GLU A 34 10.91 9.12 -0.14
C GLU A 34 10.17 10.41 0.22
N ASN A 35 9.50 11.01 -0.77
CA ASN A 35 8.70 12.22 -0.56
C ASN A 35 7.49 11.96 0.35
N TRP A 36 6.82 10.82 0.22
CA TRP A 36 5.74 10.41 1.12
C TRP A 36 6.25 10.30 2.55
N ARG A 37 7.35 9.57 2.79
CA ARG A 37 7.93 9.45 4.14
C ARG A 37 8.34 10.79 4.73
N ALA A 38 8.93 11.68 3.93
CA ALA A 38 9.42 12.97 4.40
C ALA A 38 8.29 13.94 4.78
N ASN A 39 7.13 13.83 4.12
CA ASN A 39 6.03 14.78 4.29
C ASN A 39 4.79 14.18 4.95
N ARG A 40 4.74 12.87 5.22
CA ARG A 40 3.60 12.32 5.95
C ARG A 40 3.72 12.73 7.42
N ASP A 41 2.69 13.43 7.90
CA ASP A 41 2.45 13.56 9.34
C ASP A 41 2.01 12.19 9.86
N PHE A 42 2.98 11.34 10.19
CA PHE A 42 2.70 10.08 10.84
C PHE A 42 2.32 10.35 12.29
N GLU A 43 1.02 10.40 12.55
CA GLU A 43 0.48 10.36 13.90
C GLU A 43 0.11 8.91 14.25
N PRO A 44 1.01 8.13 14.90
CA PRO A 44 0.77 6.72 15.23
C PRO A 44 -0.47 6.50 16.12
N HIS A 45 -0.95 7.57 16.76
CA HIS A 45 -2.06 7.54 17.71
C HIS A 45 -3.35 8.14 17.18
N ARG A 46 -3.40 8.69 15.95
CA ARG A 46 -4.63 9.31 15.44
C ARG A 46 -5.66 8.20 15.16
N PRO A 47 -6.73 8.08 15.97
CA PRO A 47 -7.69 7.02 15.80
C PRO A 47 -8.58 7.38 14.61
N GLY A 48 -8.44 6.66 13.49
CA GLY A 48 -9.32 6.81 12.35
C GLY A 48 -8.68 6.42 11.01
N PRO A 49 -9.49 6.31 9.95
CA PRO A 49 -9.00 6.08 8.60
C PRO A 49 -8.03 7.19 8.16
N GLN A 50 -6.88 6.79 7.63
CA GLN A 50 -5.87 7.67 7.09
C GLN A 50 -6.15 7.91 5.61
N HIS A 51 -6.06 9.17 5.19
CA HIS A 51 -6.34 9.59 3.83
C HIS A 51 -5.04 9.70 3.05
N ILE A 52 -4.95 8.94 1.97
CA ILE A 52 -3.75 8.84 1.15
C ILE A 52 -4.07 9.44 -0.23
N PRO A 53 -3.18 10.28 -0.79
CA PRO A 53 -3.25 10.68 -2.18
C PRO A 53 -3.27 9.46 -3.11
N LYS A 54 -3.96 9.57 -4.25
CA LYS A 54 -4.12 8.45 -5.18
C LYS A 54 -2.79 7.97 -5.75
N ASP A 55 -1.86 8.89 -5.98
CA ASP A 55 -0.55 8.56 -6.54
C ASP A 55 0.28 7.75 -5.53
N ALA A 56 0.21 8.10 -4.25
CA ALA A 56 0.80 7.30 -3.18
C ALA A 56 0.10 5.93 -3.03
N ALA A 57 -1.24 5.88 -3.15
CA ALA A 57 -1.98 4.62 -3.13
C ALA A 57 -1.61 3.70 -4.31
N ALA A 58 -1.38 4.24 -5.50
CA ALA A 58 -0.92 3.48 -6.67
C ALA A 58 0.49 2.92 -6.47
N MET A 59 1.40 3.74 -5.93
CA MET A 59 2.73 3.27 -5.52
C MET A 59 2.65 2.15 -4.48
N PHE A 60 1.80 2.28 -3.45
CA PHE A 60 1.60 1.21 -2.46
C PHE A 60 1.05 -0.06 -3.09
N LEU A 61 0.09 0.05 -4.01
CA LEU A 61 -0.44 -1.10 -4.73
C LEU A 61 0.67 -1.84 -5.49
N HIS A 62 1.54 -1.10 -6.19
CA HIS A 62 2.67 -1.68 -6.92
C HIS A 62 3.71 -2.30 -5.97
N ALA A 63 4.03 -1.64 -4.86
CA ALA A 63 4.95 -2.17 -3.86
C ALA A 63 4.45 -3.49 -3.27
N ILE A 64 3.17 -3.55 -2.87
CA ILE A 64 2.54 -4.76 -2.33
C ILE A 64 2.56 -5.89 -3.37
N ASP A 65 2.24 -5.59 -4.63
CA ASP A 65 2.27 -6.59 -5.71
C ASP A 65 3.67 -7.17 -5.93
N ARG A 66 4.71 -6.33 -5.86
CA ARG A 66 6.12 -6.75 -5.94
C ARG A 66 6.51 -7.62 -4.76
N VAL A 67 6.17 -7.22 -3.55
CA VAL A 67 6.45 -7.95 -2.31
C VAL A 67 5.79 -9.33 -2.34
N ILE A 68 4.50 -9.41 -2.71
CA ILE A 68 3.78 -10.68 -2.87
C ILE A 68 4.45 -11.56 -3.94
N SER A 69 4.81 -10.99 -5.09
CA SER A 69 5.46 -11.74 -6.16
C SER A 69 6.83 -12.29 -5.73
N LEU A 70 7.60 -11.51 -4.96
CA LEU A 70 8.90 -11.94 -4.43
C LEU A 70 8.78 -13.07 -3.40
N GLU A 71 7.72 -13.04 -2.57
CA GLU A 71 7.41 -14.12 -1.62
C GLU A 71 7.04 -15.42 -2.34
N ILE A 72 6.16 -15.34 -3.35
CA ILE A 72 5.71 -16.50 -4.14
C ILE A 72 6.86 -17.11 -4.95
N ASP A 73 7.74 -16.28 -5.51
CA ASP A 73 8.91 -16.72 -6.28
C ASP A 73 9.99 -17.39 -5.41
N GLY A 74 9.84 -17.39 -4.07
CA GLY A 74 10.78 -18.02 -3.14
C GLY A 74 12.18 -17.37 -3.12
N LYS A 75 12.32 -16.15 -3.68
CA LYS A 75 13.61 -15.48 -3.84
C LYS A 75 14.18 -14.96 -2.53
N ARG A 76 13.33 -14.70 -1.53
CA ARG A 76 13.71 -14.45 -0.14
C ARG A 76 12.45 -14.32 0.72
N PRO A 77 12.35 -15.06 1.84
CA PRO A 77 11.28 -14.82 2.82
C PRO A 77 11.38 -13.36 3.27
N ILE A 78 10.27 -12.64 3.19
CA ILE A 78 10.16 -11.28 3.72
C ILE A 78 10.06 -11.40 5.23
N SER A 79 10.94 -10.70 5.96
CA SER A 79 11.10 -10.85 7.42
C SER A 79 9.84 -10.56 8.24
N PHE A 80 8.84 -9.96 7.62
CA PHE A 80 7.56 -9.61 8.22
C PHE A 80 6.41 -10.54 7.81
N ILE A 81 6.57 -11.36 6.76
CA ILE A 81 5.61 -12.41 6.43
C ILE A 81 6.04 -13.64 7.24
N GLU A 82 5.84 -13.56 8.55
CA GLU A 82 6.22 -14.63 9.47
C GLU A 82 5.20 -15.79 9.42
N ASP A 83 3.95 -15.49 9.03
CA ASP A 83 2.88 -16.45 8.89
C ASP A 83 2.03 -16.25 7.62
N GLY A 84 1.18 -17.24 7.32
CA GLY A 84 0.26 -17.16 6.18
C GLY A 84 -0.81 -16.06 6.30
N ASN A 85 -1.03 -15.50 7.50
CA ASN A 85 -2.04 -14.47 7.71
C ASN A 85 -1.55 -13.11 7.21
N ASP A 86 -0.27 -12.80 7.34
CA ASP A 86 0.30 -11.53 6.86
C ASP A 86 0.26 -11.45 5.33
N LEU A 87 0.48 -12.57 4.63
CA LEU A 87 0.33 -12.65 3.18
C LEU A 87 -1.13 -12.43 2.75
N GLU A 88 -2.08 -13.06 3.43
CA GLU A 88 -3.52 -12.85 3.16
C GLU A 88 -3.95 -11.41 3.45
N LEU A 89 -3.41 -10.78 4.50
CA LEU A 89 -3.66 -9.38 4.80
C LEU A 89 -3.08 -8.45 3.72
N LEU A 90 -1.88 -8.71 3.21
CA LEU A 90 -1.31 -7.95 2.09
C LEU A 90 -2.15 -8.08 0.83
N LYS A 91 -2.65 -9.29 0.51
CA LYS A 91 -3.59 -9.50 -0.61
C LYS A 91 -4.89 -8.71 -0.40
N ALA A 92 -5.46 -8.73 0.80
CA ALA A 92 -6.68 -7.96 1.09
C ALA A 92 -6.47 -6.45 0.94
N ILE A 93 -5.31 -5.93 1.38
CA ILE A 93 -4.96 -4.51 1.19
C ILE A 93 -4.79 -4.19 -0.30
N LYS A 94 -4.09 -5.05 -1.05
CA LYS A 94 -3.93 -4.93 -2.50
C LYS A 94 -5.29 -4.84 -3.20
N ASP A 95 -6.20 -5.74 -2.89
CA ASP A 95 -7.54 -5.77 -3.50
C ASP A 95 -8.36 -4.52 -3.14
N SER A 96 -8.29 -4.06 -1.88
CA SER A 96 -8.95 -2.82 -1.45
C SER A 96 -8.39 -1.59 -2.17
N LEU A 97 -7.07 -1.45 -2.26
CA LEU A 97 -6.42 -0.34 -2.97
C LEU A 97 -6.77 -0.36 -4.46
N ALA A 98 -6.74 -1.53 -5.09
CA ALA A 98 -7.12 -1.69 -6.48
C ALA A 98 -8.58 -1.32 -6.72
N LEU A 99 -9.49 -1.68 -5.81
CA LEU A 99 -10.89 -1.30 -5.87
C LEU A 99 -11.07 0.22 -5.74
N ASP A 100 -10.47 0.84 -4.72
CA ASP A 100 -10.60 2.28 -4.48
C ASP A 100 -10.03 3.13 -5.62
N LEU A 101 -8.91 2.70 -6.21
CA LEU A 101 -8.32 3.34 -7.39
C LEU A 101 -9.16 3.15 -8.66
N ARG A 102 -9.95 2.07 -8.75
CA ARG A 102 -10.87 1.80 -9.86
C ARG A 102 -12.18 2.57 -9.73
N LEU A 103 -12.78 2.62 -8.53
CA LEU A 103 -14.05 3.30 -8.27
C LEU A 103 -13.98 4.79 -8.62
N ASP A 104 -12.80 5.38 -8.49
CA ASP A 104 -12.55 6.77 -8.84
C ASP A 104 -12.44 7.02 -10.37
N LYS A 105 -12.11 5.98 -11.17
CA LYS A 105 -12.11 6.07 -12.64
C LYS A 105 -13.49 5.90 -13.29
N GLY A 106 -14.54 5.63 -12.51
CA GLY A 106 -15.87 5.41 -13.06
C GLY A 106 -16.92 5.02 -12.04
N ALA A 107 -17.39 5.97 -11.26
CA ALA A 107 -18.72 5.90 -10.66
C ALA A 107 -19.30 7.32 -10.52
N PRO A 108 -20.25 7.76 -11.37
CA PRO A 108 -21.16 8.80 -10.93
C PRO A 108 -21.83 8.29 -9.67
N PHE A 109 -21.61 8.95 -8.54
CA PHE A 109 -22.32 8.62 -7.29
C PHE A 109 -23.83 8.56 -7.60
N PRO A 110 -24.52 7.43 -7.39
CA PRO A 110 -25.97 7.49 -7.39
C PRO A 110 -26.40 8.41 -6.24
N PRO A 111 -27.29 9.39 -6.47
CA PRO A 111 -27.77 10.25 -5.40
C PRO A 111 -28.41 9.37 -4.33
N ARG A 112 -27.98 9.56 -3.07
CA ARG A 112 -28.65 8.92 -1.92
C ARG A 112 -30.11 9.37 -1.94
N ARG A 113 -31.03 8.41 -2.11
CA ARG A 113 -32.46 8.60 -1.86
C ARG A 113 -32.73 8.56 -0.36
#